data_AF-A0A7R9U9L8-F1
#
_entry.id   AF-A0A7R9U9L8-F1
#
_cell.length_a   1.000
_cell.length_b   1.000
_cell.length_c   1.000
_cell.angle_alpha   90.00
_cell.angle_beta   90.00
_cell.angle_gamma   90.00
#
_symmetry.space_group_name_H-M   'P 1'
#
loop_
_entity.id
_entity.type
_entity.pdbx_description
1 polymer ?
#
loop_
_entity_poly.entity_id
_entity_poly.type
_entity_poly.pdbx_seq_one_letter_code
_entity_poly.pdbx_strand_id
1 'polypeptide(L)'
;MSVLQALMSKSNIEWCEAHVARYAYSSNVSELENTLSSFVYLPVAAYLMLRHSKHNMPFWFYFTEIVLCVVGVGSAIFHGTETYLGELLDEVPMTFLALGYLMQREDCHEWTTRGSWKWMALRSSAVGVAVLSWILYLKTRNFEVFKVSFVLLVVMYVRALRSAQLGTVR
;
A
#
# COMPACT_ATOMS: atom_id res chain seq x y z
N MET A 1 3.32 27.22 -10.86
CA MET A 1 2.77 26.57 -9.65
C MET A 1 3.91 25.90 -8.92
N SER A 2 4.10 26.15 -7.62
CA SER A 2 5.16 25.48 -6.86
C SER A 2 4.83 24.00 -6.64
N VAL A 3 5.83 23.16 -6.37
CA VAL A 3 5.61 21.74 -6.07
C VAL A 3 4.67 21.58 -4.88
N LEU A 4 4.82 22.42 -3.84
CA LEU A 4 3.94 22.39 -2.68
C LEU A 4 2.49 22.72 -3.03
N GLN A 5 2.25 23.73 -3.87
CA GLN A 5 0.89 24.04 -4.36
C GLN A 5 0.31 22.87 -5.17
N ALA A 6 1.14 22.20 -5.96
CA ALA A 6 0.74 21.06 -6.77
C ALA A 6 0.38 19.83 -5.90
N LEU A 7 1.04 19.67 -4.74
CA LEU A 7 0.77 18.59 -3.78
C LEU A 7 -0.45 18.89 -2.89
N MET A 8 -0.67 20.15 -2.54
CA MET A 8 -1.81 20.60 -1.75
C MET A 8 -3.07 20.86 -2.59
N SER A 9 -3.05 20.56 -3.90
CA SER A 9 -4.24 20.62 -4.74
C SER A 9 -5.26 19.54 -4.33
N LYS A 10 -6.52 19.71 -4.73
CA LYS A 10 -7.56 18.68 -4.54
C LYS A 10 -7.12 17.33 -5.12
N SER A 11 -7.52 16.26 -4.46
CA SER A 11 -7.39 14.87 -4.92
C SER A 11 -8.08 14.63 -6.26
N ASN A 12 -7.67 13.58 -6.97
CA ASN A 12 -8.25 13.18 -8.26
C ASN A 12 -9.54 12.38 -8.09
N ILE A 13 -9.76 11.81 -6.90
CA ILE A 13 -10.95 11.03 -6.55
C ILE A 13 -11.63 11.59 -5.29
N GLU A 14 -12.95 11.41 -5.27
CA GLU A 14 -13.88 11.77 -4.19
C GLU A 14 -14.69 10.52 -3.84
N TRP A 15 -14.79 10.19 -2.55
CA TRP A 15 -15.55 9.02 -2.11
C TRP A 15 -16.99 9.40 -1.74
N CYS A 16 -17.79 8.38 -1.41
CA CYS A 16 -19.21 8.57 -1.14
C CYS A 16 -19.47 9.56 0.01
N GLU A 17 -18.68 9.53 1.09
CA GLU A 17 -18.85 10.42 2.24
C GLU A 17 -18.62 11.89 1.84
N ALA A 18 -17.54 12.24 1.12
CA ALA A 18 -17.33 13.59 0.62
C ALA A 18 -18.36 13.99 -0.46
N HIS A 19 -18.89 13.03 -1.21
CA HIS A 19 -19.90 13.32 -2.21
C HIS A 19 -21.25 13.72 -1.59
N VAL A 20 -21.68 13.03 -0.53
CA VAL A 20 -23.01 13.22 0.06
C VAL A 20 -23.03 14.05 1.34
N ALA A 21 -21.92 14.09 2.09
CA ALA A 21 -21.87 14.60 3.47
C ALA A 21 -20.51 15.26 3.82
N ARG A 22 -19.87 15.91 2.84
CA ARG A 22 -18.61 16.65 3.05
C ARG A 22 -18.70 17.61 4.24
N TYR A 23 -17.76 17.52 5.18
CA TYR A 23 -17.70 18.37 6.38
C TYR A 23 -18.97 18.35 7.24
N ALA A 24 -19.80 17.29 7.16
CA ALA A 24 -21.07 17.22 7.87
C ALA A 24 -20.92 17.25 9.41
N TYR A 25 -19.83 16.67 9.92
CA TYR A 25 -19.60 16.53 11.36
C TYR A 25 -18.50 17.47 11.92
N SER A 26 -17.67 18.07 11.06
CA SER A 26 -16.57 18.94 11.45
C SER A 26 -16.24 19.91 10.32
N SER A 27 -15.94 21.17 10.64
CA SER A 27 -15.52 22.17 9.65
C SER A 27 -14.11 21.94 9.09
N ASN A 28 -13.34 21.05 9.72
CA ASN A 28 -11.92 20.84 9.41
C ASN A 28 -11.61 19.45 8.83
N VAL A 29 -12.55 18.51 8.89
CA VAL A 29 -12.38 17.12 8.45
C VAL A 29 -13.47 16.81 7.43
N SER A 30 -13.06 16.52 6.19
CA SER A 30 -13.99 16.34 5.07
C SER A 30 -14.85 15.08 5.21
N GLU A 31 -14.21 13.93 5.42
CA GLU A 31 -14.86 12.64 5.62
C GLU A 31 -14.50 12.12 7.03
N LEU A 32 -15.32 12.44 8.03
CA LEU A 32 -15.00 12.12 9.43
C LEU A 32 -14.98 10.61 9.68
N GLU A 33 -15.96 9.87 9.14
CA GLU A 33 -16.07 8.44 9.40
C GLU A 33 -14.92 7.68 8.74
N ASN A 34 -14.63 7.98 7.48
CA ASN A 34 -13.47 7.40 6.79
C ASN A 34 -12.16 7.77 7.51
N THR A 35 -11.96 9.05 7.89
CA THR A 35 -10.75 9.50 8.59
C THR A 35 -10.54 8.77 9.92
N LEU A 36 -11.60 8.61 10.73
CA LEU A 36 -11.50 7.91 12.01
C LEU A 36 -11.22 6.41 11.82
N SER A 37 -11.83 5.80 10.79
CA SER A 37 -11.63 4.38 10.50
C SER A 37 -10.18 4.06 10.12
N SER A 38 -9.47 4.97 9.45
CA SER A 38 -8.06 4.81 9.06
C SER A 38 -7.11 4.62 10.24
N PHE A 39 -7.46 5.06 11.45
CA PHE A 39 -6.60 4.86 12.62
C PHE A 39 -6.53 3.40 13.09
N VAL A 40 -7.41 2.50 12.62
CA VAL A 40 -7.38 1.07 12.98
C VAL A 40 -6.09 0.38 12.54
N TYR A 41 -5.44 0.89 11.49
CA TYR A 41 -4.19 0.31 10.98
C TYR A 41 -3.03 0.45 11.98
N LEU A 42 -3.02 1.50 12.81
CA LEU A 42 -1.94 1.76 13.78
C LEU A 42 -1.84 0.68 14.89
N PRO A 43 -2.91 0.37 15.66
CA PRO A 43 -2.83 -0.68 16.67
C PRO A 43 -2.59 -2.07 16.07
N VAL A 44 -3.10 -2.33 14.86
CA VAL A 44 -2.84 -3.60 14.15
C VAL A 44 -1.37 -3.74 13.81
N ALA A 45 -0.77 -2.72 13.18
CA ALA A 45 0.66 -2.70 12.85
C ALA A 45 1.53 -2.80 14.11
N ALA A 46 1.17 -2.09 15.19
CA ALA A 46 1.89 -2.17 16.46
C ALA A 46 1.83 -3.58 17.08
N TYR A 47 0.66 -4.21 17.07
CA TYR A 47 0.51 -5.59 17.53
C TYR A 47 1.38 -6.56 16.71
N LEU A 48 1.31 -6.48 15.37
CA LEU A 48 2.09 -7.34 14.48
C LEU A 48 3.60 -7.09 14.65
N MET A 49 4.03 -5.85 14.84
CA MET A 49 5.42 -5.50 15.15
C MET A 49 5.92 -6.23 16.40
N LEU A 50 5.14 -6.22 17.49
CA LEU A 50 5.48 -6.94 18.72
C LEU A 50 5.56 -8.46 18.51
N ARG A 51 4.66 -9.02 17.69
CA ARG A 51 4.70 -10.44 17.32
C ARG A 51 5.95 -10.76 16.51
N HIS A 52 6.29 -9.94 15.53
CA HIS A 52 7.48 -10.11 14.69
C HIS A 52 8.77 -10.06 15.53
N SER A 53 8.86 -9.14 16.49
CA SER A 53 9.96 -9.06 17.46
C SER A 53 10.05 -10.31 18.32
N LYS A 54 8.92 -10.80 18.86
CA LYS A 54 8.90 -12.01 19.68
C LYS A 54 9.41 -13.24 18.92
N HIS A 55 9.16 -13.31 17.61
CA HIS A 55 9.51 -14.44 16.77
C HIS A 55 10.79 -14.22 15.94
N ASN A 56 11.53 -13.12 16.12
CA ASN A 56 12.73 -12.77 15.36
C ASN A 56 12.52 -12.86 13.84
N MET A 57 11.41 -12.31 13.35
CA MET A 57 11.08 -12.37 11.93
C MET A 57 12.11 -11.61 11.05
N PRO A 58 12.19 -11.90 9.75
CA PRO A 58 13.03 -11.14 8.82
C PRO A 58 12.58 -9.68 8.63
N PHE A 59 13.47 -8.83 8.11
CA PHE A 59 13.25 -7.39 7.86
C PHE A 59 11.92 -7.08 7.17
N TRP A 60 11.54 -7.83 6.13
CA TRP A 60 10.34 -7.56 5.33
C TRP A 60 9.03 -7.62 6.13
N PHE A 61 9.02 -8.32 7.26
CA PHE A 61 7.88 -8.33 8.19
C PHE A 61 7.77 -7.02 8.98
N TYR A 62 8.89 -6.41 9.36
CA TYR A 62 8.91 -5.09 10.01
C TYR A 62 8.59 -3.98 9.01
N PHE A 63 9.12 -4.11 7.80
CA PHE A 63 8.88 -3.17 6.71
C PHE A 63 7.38 -3.04 6.42
N THR A 64 6.65 -4.15 6.28
CA THR A 64 5.20 -4.07 6.02
C THR A 64 4.43 -3.42 7.16
N GLU A 65 4.80 -3.63 8.42
CA GLU A 65 4.09 -2.98 9.53
C GLU A 65 4.35 -1.47 9.58
N ILE A 66 5.58 -1.03 9.28
CA ILE A 66 5.88 0.41 9.17
C ILE A 66 5.08 1.03 8.03
N VAL A 67 5.05 0.38 6.86
CA VAL A 67 4.30 0.87 5.70
C VAL A 67 2.79 0.86 5.99
N LEU A 68 2.27 -0.11 6.75
CA LEU A 68 0.86 -0.15 7.16
C LEU A 68 0.50 1.05 8.05
N CYS A 69 1.41 1.48 8.93
CA CYS A 69 1.24 2.74 9.66
C CYS A 69 1.19 3.95 8.71
N VAL A 70 2.06 3.99 7.71
CA VAL A 70 2.07 5.08 6.70
C VAL A 70 0.75 5.09 5.92
N VAL A 71 0.22 3.94 5.50
CA VAL A 71 -1.11 3.85 4.87
C VAL A 71 -2.19 4.41 5.78
N GLY A 72 -2.21 4.04 7.06
CA GLY A 72 -3.25 4.55 7.97
C GLY A 72 -3.19 6.05 8.21
N VAL A 73 -1.99 6.61 8.37
CA VAL A 73 -1.81 8.06 8.48
C VAL A 73 -2.13 8.76 7.15
N GLY A 74 -1.69 8.19 6.02
CA GLY A 74 -1.94 8.71 4.68
C GLY A 74 -3.43 8.74 4.35
N SER A 75 -4.13 7.64 4.61
CA SER A 75 -5.57 7.51 4.48
C SER A 75 -6.32 8.53 5.35
N ALA A 76 -5.90 8.73 6.62
CA ALA A 76 -6.50 9.76 7.47
C ALA A 76 -6.27 11.18 6.94
N ILE A 77 -5.08 11.48 6.40
CA ILE A 77 -4.79 12.78 5.76
C ILE A 77 -5.62 12.94 4.49
N PHE A 78 -5.72 11.89 3.67
CA PHE A 78 -6.48 11.90 2.44
C PHE A 78 -7.97 12.17 2.69
N HIS A 79 -8.62 11.35 3.50
CA HIS A 79 -10.04 11.51 3.83
C HIS A 79 -10.33 12.78 4.63
N GLY A 80 -9.38 13.23 5.46
CA GLY A 80 -9.54 14.44 6.25
C GLY A 80 -9.43 15.72 5.43
N THR A 81 -8.53 15.75 4.44
CA THR A 81 -8.15 16.99 3.72
C THR A 81 -8.45 17.00 2.23
N GLU A 82 -8.67 15.84 1.62
CA GLU A 82 -8.85 15.64 0.17
C GLU A 82 -7.75 16.28 -0.67
N THR A 83 -6.52 16.25 -0.16
CA THR A 83 -5.34 16.74 -0.88
C THR A 83 -4.70 15.63 -1.70
N TYR A 84 -4.09 16.02 -2.82
CA TYR A 84 -3.33 15.10 -3.68
C TYR A 84 -2.13 14.49 -2.94
N LEU A 85 -1.53 15.22 -1.99
CA LEU A 85 -0.51 14.65 -1.10
C LEU A 85 -1.08 13.54 -0.22
N GLY A 86 -2.26 13.74 0.37
CA GLY A 86 -2.95 12.70 1.14
C GLY A 86 -3.22 11.47 0.28
N GLU A 87 -3.79 11.66 -0.92
CA GLU A 87 -4.05 10.58 -1.89
C GLU A 87 -2.77 9.78 -2.21
N LEU A 88 -1.64 10.46 -2.45
CA LEU A 88 -0.36 9.79 -2.66
C LEU A 88 0.14 9.02 -1.43
N LEU A 89 -0.07 9.55 -0.22
CA LEU A 89 0.32 8.90 1.04
C LEU A 89 -0.58 7.71 1.40
N ASP A 90 -1.79 7.65 0.87
CA ASP A 90 -2.66 6.48 1.00
C ASP A 90 -2.23 5.42 -0.03
N GLU A 91 -2.23 5.78 -1.31
CA GLU A 91 -2.16 4.84 -2.43
C GLU A 91 -0.75 4.30 -2.72
N VAL A 92 0.27 5.17 -2.74
CA VAL A 92 1.63 4.73 -3.05
C VAL A 92 2.14 3.73 -1.99
N PRO A 93 1.98 3.99 -0.67
CA PRO A 93 2.31 3.02 0.38
C PRO A 93 1.57 1.69 0.28
N MET A 94 0.32 1.65 -0.20
CA MET A 94 -0.37 0.38 -0.44
C MET A 94 0.37 -0.50 -1.47
N THR A 95 0.97 0.09 -2.52
CA THR A 95 1.79 -0.68 -3.47
C THR A 95 3.09 -1.21 -2.83
N PHE A 96 3.68 -0.47 -1.89
CA PHE A 96 4.81 -0.95 -1.09
C PHE A 96 4.41 -2.12 -0.18
N LEU A 97 3.20 -2.12 0.40
CA LEU A 97 2.68 -3.26 1.15
C LEU A 97 2.61 -4.51 0.27
N ALA A 98 2.03 -4.41 -0.92
CA ALA A 98 1.91 -5.54 -1.84
C ALA A 98 3.29 -6.11 -2.23
N LEU A 99 4.28 -5.25 -2.46
CA LEU A 99 5.66 -5.66 -2.69
C LEU A 99 6.28 -6.32 -1.45
N GLY A 100 6.12 -5.70 -0.28
CA GLY A 100 6.65 -6.21 0.99
C GLY A 100 6.14 -7.62 1.29
N TYR A 101 4.84 -7.86 1.14
CA TYR A 101 4.25 -9.19 1.31
C TYR A 101 4.78 -10.21 0.30
N LEU A 102 5.06 -9.80 -0.95
CA LEU A 102 5.71 -10.68 -1.92
C LEU A 102 7.16 -11.02 -1.52
N MET A 103 7.90 -10.06 -0.93
CA MET A 103 9.28 -10.26 -0.47
C MET A 103 9.39 -11.12 0.80
N GLN A 104 8.34 -11.20 1.60
CA GLN A 104 8.30 -12.09 2.78
C GLN A 104 8.32 -13.58 2.43
N ARG A 105 8.12 -13.94 1.15
CA ARG A 105 8.19 -15.35 0.74
C ARG A 105 9.62 -15.89 0.81
N GLU A 106 9.81 -17.00 1.51
CA GLU A 106 11.12 -17.60 1.72
C GLU A 106 11.77 -18.10 0.43
N ASP A 107 10.99 -18.75 -0.45
CA ASP A 107 11.40 -19.23 -1.79
C ASP A 107 11.60 -18.10 -2.81
N CYS A 108 11.38 -16.88 -2.35
CA CYS A 108 11.79 -15.68 -3.04
C CYS A 108 13.17 -15.18 -2.54
N HIS A 109 13.53 -15.28 -1.27
CA HIS A 109 14.73 -14.61 -0.78
C HIS A 109 16.07 -15.00 -1.48
N GLU A 110 16.80 -14.02 -2.04
CA GLU A 110 18.00 -14.25 -2.87
C GLU A 110 19.20 -14.83 -2.10
N TRP A 111 19.29 -14.55 -0.80
CA TRP A 111 20.43 -14.96 0.04
C TRP A 111 20.23 -16.26 0.80
N THR A 112 19.01 -16.79 0.90
CA THR A 112 18.73 -17.97 1.74
C THR A 112 18.06 -19.12 1.02
N THR A 113 17.43 -18.92 -0.14
CA THR A 113 16.88 -20.02 -0.92
C THR A 113 17.29 -19.91 -2.39
N ARG A 114 17.55 -21.06 -3.01
CA ARG A 114 17.68 -21.19 -4.48
C ARG A 114 16.29 -20.95 -5.11
N GLY A 115 15.80 -19.71 -5.04
CA GLY A 115 14.52 -19.33 -5.62
C GLY A 115 14.55 -19.64 -7.12
N SER A 116 13.59 -20.43 -7.61
CA SER A 116 13.53 -20.75 -9.03
C SER A 116 13.51 -19.45 -9.84
N TRP A 117 14.15 -19.42 -11.01
CA TRP A 117 14.21 -18.24 -11.88
C TRP A 117 12.84 -17.61 -12.13
N LYS A 118 11.78 -18.42 -12.11
CA LYS A 118 10.37 -17.99 -12.22
C LYS A 118 9.96 -17.02 -11.09
N TRP A 119 10.42 -17.27 -9.86
CA TRP A 119 10.10 -16.43 -8.69
C TRP A 119 10.94 -15.16 -8.63
N MET A 120 12.18 -15.22 -9.10
CA MET A 120 12.99 -14.02 -9.30
C MET A 120 12.34 -13.13 -10.37
N ALA A 121 11.99 -13.71 -11.52
CA ALA A 121 11.30 -13.02 -12.60
C ALA A 121 9.97 -12.39 -12.13
N LEU A 122 9.16 -13.11 -11.34
CA LEU A 122 7.91 -12.58 -10.79
C LEU A 122 8.15 -11.32 -9.93
N ARG A 123 9.17 -11.32 -9.07
CA ARG A 123 9.48 -10.17 -8.21
C ARG A 123 10.04 -8.99 -8.99
N SER A 124 10.99 -9.24 -9.90
CA SER A 124 11.50 -8.19 -10.78
C SER A 124 10.35 -7.57 -11.60
N SER A 125 9.40 -8.40 -12.05
CA SER A 125 8.19 -7.94 -12.73
C SER A 125 7.30 -7.10 -11.80
N ALA A 126 7.08 -7.52 -10.55
CA ALA A 126 6.25 -6.80 -9.59
C ALA A 126 6.86 -5.43 -9.26
N VAL A 127 8.17 -5.38 -9.00
CA VAL A 127 8.91 -4.13 -8.81
C VAL A 127 8.80 -3.24 -10.04
N GLY A 128 8.96 -3.82 -11.24
CA GLY A 128 8.79 -3.10 -12.51
C GLY A 128 7.39 -2.49 -12.68
N VAL A 129 6.34 -3.25 -12.35
CA VAL A 129 4.94 -2.77 -12.37
C VAL A 129 4.74 -1.62 -11.39
N ALA A 130 5.24 -1.74 -10.15
CA ALA A 130 5.12 -0.70 -9.14
C ALA A 130 5.84 0.59 -9.58
N VAL A 131 7.11 0.50 -9.98
CA VAL A 131 7.92 1.65 -10.42
C VAL A 131 7.31 2.33 -11.64
N LEU A 132 6.91 1.56 -12.65
CA LEU A 132 6.25 2.10 -13.84
C LEU A 132 4.94 2.79 -13.45
N SER A 133 4.15 2.19 -12.56
CA SER A 133 2.91 2.78 -12.09
C SER A 133 3.14 4.09 -11.33
N TRP A 134 4.18 4.20 -10.49
CA TRP A 134 4.50 5.47 -9.80
C TRP A 134 4.90 6.56 -10.78
N ILE A 135 5.73 6.23 -11.78
CA ILE A 135 6.14 7.20 -12.81
C ILE A 135 4.92 7.69 -13.59
N LEU A 136 4.07 6.77 -14.04
CA LEU A 136 2.86 7.09 -14.79
C LEU A 136 1.87 7.86 -13.92
N TYR A 137 1.69 7.46 -12.67
CA TYR A 137 0.75 8.08 -11.76
C TYR A 137 1.17 9.50 -11.39
N LEU A 138 2.43 9.72 -11.00
CA LEU A 138 2.94 11.06 -10.70
C LEU A 138 2.90 12.00 -11.92
N LYS A 139 3.06 11.46 -13.13
CA LYS A 139 3.01 12.24 -14.38
C LYS A 139 1.59 12.57 -14.83
N THR A 140 0.65 11.63 -14.68
CA THR A 140 -0.71 11.74 -15.23
C THR A 140 -1.75 12.16 -14.20
N ARG A 141 -1.47 12.00 -12.90
CA ARG A 141 -2.41 12.14 -11.80
C ARG A 141 -3.69 11.33 -12.00
N ASN A 142 -3.56 10.17 -12.63
CA ASN A 142 -4.69 9.33 -12.94
C ASN A 142 -4.79 8.16 -11.94
N PHE A 143 -5.80 8.21 -11.07
CA PHE A 143 -6.14 7.17 -10.10
C PHE A 143 -6.26 5.76 -10.72
N GLU A 144 -6.71 5.65 -11.97
CA GLU A 144 -6.83 4.36 -12.66
C GLU A 144 -5.47 3.64 -12.77
N VAL A 145 -4.37 4.38 -12.88
CA VAL A 145 -3.02 3.82 -12.94
C VAL A 145 -2.69 3.10 -11.65
N PHE A 146 -2.96 3.72 -10.50
CA PHE A 146 -2.78 3.10 -9.19
C PHE A 146 -3.71 1.89 -9.01
N LYS A 147 -5.01 2.06 -9.27
CA LYS A 147 -5.99 0.99 -9.08
C LYS A 147 -5.65 -0.27 -9.88
N VAL A 148 -5.32 -0.11 -11.16
CA VAL A 148 -4.94 -1.25 -12.02
C VAL A 148 -3.62 -1.87 -11.54
N SER A 149 -2.59 -1.06 -11.24
CA SER A 149 -1.30 -1.59 -10.80
C SER A 149 -1.39 -2.31 -9.46
N PHE A 150 -2.15 -1.77 -8.51
CA PHE A 150 -2.37 -2.38 -7.20
C PHE A 150 -3.08 -3.74 -7.34
N VAL A 151 -4.15 -3.82 -8.15
CA VAL A 151 -4.83 -5.10 -8.43
C VAL A 151 -3.87 -6.12 -9.05
N LEU A 152 -3.04 -5.70 -10.02
CA LEU A 152 -2.04 -6.58 -10.62
C LEU A 152 -1.04 -7.11 -9.59
N LEU A 153 -0.51 -6.24 -8.71
CA LEU A 153 0.42 -6.63 -7.64
C LEU A 153 -0.22 -7.62 -6.67
N VAL A 154 -1.47 -7.39 -6.25
CA VAL A 154 -2.21 -8.31 -5.38
C VAL A 154 -2.42 -9.66 -6.06
N VAL A 155 -2.79 -9.68 -7.35
CA VAL A 155 -2.95 -10.93 -8.11
C VAL A 155 -1.63 -11.69 -8.22
N MET A 156 -0.51 -11.01 -8.44
CA MET A 156 0.82 -11.61 -8.45
C MET A 156 1.16 -12.23 -7.10
N TYR A 157 0.88 -11.52 -6.00
CA TYR A 157 1.06 -12.02 -4.63
C TYR A 157 0.18 -13.26 -4.36
N VAL A 158 -1.11 -13.22 -4.69
CA VAL A 158 -2.02 -14.37 -4.49
C VAL A 158 -1.59 -15.58 -5.30
N ARG A 159 -1.13 -15.39 -6.54
CA ARG A 159 -0.56 -16.49 -7.36
C ARG A 159 0.68 -17.08 -6.70
N ALA A 160 1.53 -16.24 -6.12
CA ALA A 160 2.69 -16.69 -5.37
C ALA A 160 2.23 -17.54 -4.16
N LEU A 161 1.28 -17.08 -3.34
CA LEU A 161 0.76 -17.85 -2.20
C LEU A 161 0.18 -19.21 -2.59
N ARG A 162 -0.64 -19.27 -3.65
CA ARG A 162 -1.26 -20.54 -4.09
C ARG A 162 -0.22 -21.58 -4.50
N SER A 163 0.84 -21.15 -5.17
CA SER A 163 1.92 -22.06 -5.57
C SER A 163 2.65 -22.66 -4.37
N ALA A 164 2.75 -21.91 -3.26
CA ALA A 164 3.36 -22.37 -2.02
C ALA A 164 2.55 -23.53 -1.41
N GLN A 165 1.24 -23.34 -1.30
CA GLN A 165 0.32 -24.33 -0.74
C GLN A 165 0.29 -25.63 -1.54
N LEU A 166 0.43 -25.55 -2.88
CA LEU A 166 0.49 -26.74 -3.74
C LEU A 166 1.85 -27.46 -3.67
N GLY A 167 2.91 -26.78 -3.27
CA GLY A 167 4.25 -27.36 -3.10
C GLY A 167 4.42 -28.16 -1.81
N THR A 168 3.62 -27.85 -0.77
CA THR A 168 3.62 -28.56 0.52
C THR A 168 2.78 -29.85 0.53
N VAL A 169 2.07 -30.17 -0.56
CA VAL A 169 1.27 -31.41 -0.73
C VAL A 169 2.05 -32.47 -1.52
N ARG A 170 3.38 -32.49 -1.42
CA ARG A 170 4.24 -33.49 -2.04
C ARG A 170 5.11 -34.19 -1.02
#